data_AF-A0A7C4MNA6-F1
#
_entry.id   AF-A0A7C4MNA6-F1
#
_cell.length_a   1.000
_cell.length_b   1.000
_cell.length_c   1.000
_cell.angle_alpha   90.00
_cell.angle_beta   90.00
_cell.angle_gamma   90.00
#
_symmetry.space_group_name_H-M   'P 1'
#
loop_
_entity.id
_entity.type
_entity.pdbx_description
1 polymer ?
#
loop_
_entity_poly.entity_id
_entity_poly.type
_entity_poly.pdbx_seq_one_letter_code
_entity_poly.pdbx_strand_id
1 'polypeptide(L)'
;MFPSSQKAQAENKLKIADHLLSTTFIIVKDPKLLVSIIDALYQAIDISIYAMLEFEKKFKNLEYDESKKLELFRRKIITKYGLDPKIVDFYNDLKITLESHRKSGVEFTKREKFVISDNDYNLKTLTYDDVKKKHALAKTYVEQMFNIIKKYE
;
A
#
# COMPACT_ATOMS: atom_id res chain seq x y z
N MET A 1 -20.63 7.25 -11.20
CA MET A 1 -20.64 5.83 -10.78
C MET A 1 -19.23 5.22 -10.62
N PHE A 2 -18.18 6.00 -10.32
CA PHE A 2 -16.79 5.53 -10.40
C PHE A 2 -16.06 5.32 -9.05
N PRO A 3 -16.27 6.14 -7.99
CA PRO A 3 -15.57 5.93 -6.72
C PRO A 3 -15.93 4.62 -6.02
N SER A 4 -17.17 4.15 -6.19
CA SER A 4 -17.68 2.93 -5.59
C SER A 4 -16.95 1.67 -6.08
N SER A 5 -16.53 1.61 -7.35
CA SER A 5 -15.77 0.47 -7.89
C SER A 5 -14.34 0.42 -7.33
N GLN A 6 -13.65 1.57 -7.28
CA GLN A 6 -12.28 1.65 -6.74
C GLN A 6 -12.25 1.37 -5.24
N LYS A 7 -13.26 1.88 -4.50
CA LYS A 7 -13.43 1.59 -3.08
C LYS A 7 -13.57 0.10 -2.81
N ALA A 8 -14.47 -0.58 -3.53
CA ALA A 8 -14.66 -2.02 -3.38
C ALA A 8 -13.38 -2.81 -3.70
N GLN A 9 -12.61 -2.38 -4.71
CA GLN A 9 -11.34 -3.01 -5.05
C GLN A 9 -10.29 -2.82 -3.93
N ALA A 10 -10.12 -1.61 -3.41
CA ALA A 10 -9.19 -1.34 -2.31
C ALA A 10 -9.58 -2.10 -1.03
N GLU A 11 -10.86 -2.10 -0.67
CA GLU A 11 -11.39 -2.86 0.47
C GLU A 11 -11.17 -4.36 0.30
N ASN A 12 -11.35 -4.89 -0.91
CA ASN A 12 -11.07 -6.30 -1.19
C ASN A 12 -9.59 -6.63 -0.97
N LYS A 13 -8.67 -5.76 -1.39
CA LYS A 13 -7.22 -5.94 -1.14
C LYS A 13 -6.89 -5.91 0.35
N LEU A 14 -7.51 -5.02 1.13
CA LEU A 14 -7.37 -5.03 2.58
C LEU A 14 -7.93 -6.31 3.22
N LYS A 15 -9.08 -6.81 2.76
CA LYS A 15 -9.65 -8.09 3.25
C LYS A 15 -8.73 -9.27 2.98
N ILE A 16 -8.11 -9.32 1.80
CA ILE A 16 -7.12 -10.35 1.47
C ILE A 16 -5.93 -10.24 2.43
N ALA A 17 -5.38 -9.03 2.61
CA ALA A 17 -4.27 -8.80 3.54
C ALA A 17 -4.62 -9.22 4.98
N ASP A 18 -5.81 -8.86 5.45
CA ASP A 18 -6.32 -9.17 6.79
C ASP A 18 -6.48 -10.68 6.99
N HIS A 19 -7.10 -11.38 6.04
CA HIS A 19 -7.25 -12.83 6.10
C HIS A 19 -5.89 -13.55 6.09
N LEU A 20 -4.98 -13.12 5.22
CA LEU A 20 -3.63 -13.68 5.16
C LEU A 20 -2.88 -13.47 6.48
N LEU A 21 -3.01 -12.30 7.10
CA LEU A 21 -2.31 -11.95 8.33
C LEU A 21 -2.90 -12.62 9.58
N SER A 22 -4.23 -12.66 9.71
CA SER A 22 -4.92 -13.10 10.93
C SER A 22 -5.26 -14.59 10.94
N THR A 23 -5.44 -15.20 9.76
CA THR A 23 -5.83 -16.60 9.62
C THR A 23 -4.72 -17.42 9.00
N THR A 24 -4.35 -17.12 7.75
CA THR A 24 -3.45 -17.99 6.98
C THR A 24 -2.05 -18.03 7.59
N PHE A 25 -1.48 -16.88 7.95
CA PHE A 25 -0.13 -16.80 8.51
C PHE A 25 -0.02 -17.53 9.86
N ILE A 26 -1.05 -17.44 10.71
CA ILE A 26 -1.06 -18.11 12.02
C ILE A 26 -1.01 -19.64 11.87
N ILE A 27 -1.67 -20.18 10.85
CA ILE A 27 -1.73 -21.61 10.56
C ILE A 27 -0.47 -22.08 9.82
N VAL A 28 -0.12 -21.39 8.73
CA VAL A 28 0.94 -21.82 7.80
C VAL A 28 2.33 -21.45 8.31
N LYS A 29 2.46 -20.32 9.01
CA LYS A 29 3.72 -19.78 9.55
C LYS A 29 4.86 -19.67 8.52
N ASP A 30 4.52 -19.50 7.25
CA ASP A 30 5.50 -19.27 6.18
C ASP A 30 5.78 -17.77 6.03
N PRO A 31 6.99 -17.28 6.33
CA PRO A 31 7.36 -15.88 6.20
C PRO A 31 7.27 -15.33 4.77
N LYS A 32 7.24 -16.17 3.73
CA LYS A 32 7.00 -15.72 2.35
C LYS A 32 5.62 -15.07 2.19
N LEU A 33 4.63 -15.51 2.97
CA LEU A 33 3.29 -14.90 2.98
C LEU A 33 3.31 -13.43 3.40
N LEU A 34 4.31 -13.01 4.18
CA LEU A 34 4.47 -11.61 4.57
C LEU A 34 4.61 -10.70 3.35
N VAL A 35 5.31 -11.13 2.30
CA VAL A 35 5.44 -10.36 1.06
C VAL A 35 4.12 -10.26 0.32
N SER A 36 3.34 -11.35 0.27
CA SER A 36 2.00 -11.34 -0.33
C SER A 36 1.04 -10.39 0.39
N ILE A 37 1.16 -10.28 1.71
CA ILE A 37 0.40 -9.30 2.50
C ILE A 37 0.85 -7.88 2.13
N ILE A 38 2.17 -7.61 2.05
CA ILE A 38 2.70 -6.31 1.62
C ILE A 38 2.21 -5.93 0.22
N ASP A 39 2.14 -6.87 -0.73
CA ASP A 39 1.64 -6.63 -2.07
C ASP A 39 0.14 -6.22 -2.06
N ALA A 40 -0.68 -6.93 -1.28
CA ALA A 40 -2.08 -6.57 -1.11
C ALA A 40 -2.25 -5.17 -0.48
N LEU A 41 -1.45 -4.83 0.54
CA LEU A 41 -1.45 -3.50 1.15
C LEU A 41 -1.03 -2.41 0.17
N TYR A 42 0.03 -2.65 -0.61
CA TYR A 42 0.51 -1.74 -1.65
C TYR A 42 -0.60 -1.44 -2.66
N GLN A 43 -1.25 -2.48 -3.17
CA GLN A 43 -2.35 -2.34 -4.13
C GLN A 43 -3.54 -1.57 -3.53
N ALA A 44 -3.90 -1.82 -2.27
CA ALA A 44 -4.98 -1.08 -1.62
C ALA A 44 -4.70 0.43 -1.55
N ILE A 45 -3.47 0.81 -1.19
CA ILE A 45 -3.06 2.22 -1.13
C ILE A 45 -2.96 2.82 -2.53
N ASP A 46 -2.38 2.10 -3.49
CA ASP A 46 -2.23 2.57 -4.87
C ASP A 46 -3.59 2.89 -5.52
N ILE A 47 -4.55 1.98 -5.38
CA ILE A 47 -5.93 2.18 -5.85
C ILE A 47 -6.57 3.39 -5.19
N SER A 48 -6.31 3.60 -3.88
CA SER A 48 -6.88 4.71 -3.12
C SER A 48 -6.27 6.07 -3.55
N ILE A 49 -4.96 6.12 -3.78
CA ILE A 49 -4.27 7.30 -4.33
C ILE A 49 -4.82 7.62 -5.71
N TYR A 50 -4.97 6.62 -6.57
CA TYR A 50 -5.54 6.78 -7.90
C TYR A 50 -6.99 7.30 -7.84
N ALA A 51 -7.81 6.75 -6.93
CA ALA A 51 -9.19 7.21 -6.73
C ALA A 51 -9.26 8.69 -6.33
N MET A 52 -8.37 9.15 -5.44
CA MET A 52 -8.29 10.55 -5.03
C MET A 52 -7.91 11.49 -6.20
N LEU A 53 -6.99 11.05 -7.06
CA LEU A 53 -6.55 11.83 -8.22
C LEU A 53 -7.63 11.89 -9.30
N GLU A 54 -8.31 10.76 -9.57
CA GLU A 54 -9.46 10.72 -10.49
C GLU A 54 -10.63 11.53 -9.97
N PHE A 55 -10.86 11.51 -8.67
CA PHE A 55 -11.82 12.40 -8.01
C PHE A 55 -11.48 13.86 -8.31
N GLU A 56 -10.26 14.32 -8.04
CA GLU A 56 -9.87 15.71 -8.35
C GLU A 56 -9.93 16.08 -9.84
N LYS A 57 -9.51 15.16 -10.71
CA LYS A 57 -9.49 15.38 -12.16
C LYS A 57 -10.86 15.82 -12.67
N LYS A 58 -11.93 15.21 -12.15
CA LYS A 58 -13.32 15.55 -12.52
C LYS A 58 -13.73 16.96 -12.13
N PHE A 59 -13.19 17.49 -11.02
CA PHE A 59 -13.56 18.83 -10.56
C PHE A 59 -12.68 19.94 -11.16
N LYS A 60 -11.44 19.64 -11.57
CA LYS A 60 -10.45 20.68 -11.88
C LYS A 60 -9.60 20.48 -13.14
N ASN A 61 -9.99 19.57 -14.03
CA ASN A 61 -9.31 19.38 -15.33
C ASN A 61 -7.79 19.13 -15.16
N LEU A 62 -7.47 18.23 -14.22
CA LEU A 62 -6.09 17.90 -13.86
C LEU A 62 -5.51 17.00 -14.95
N GLU A 63 -4.46 17.47 -15.64
CA GLU A 63 -3.72 16.63 -16.58
C GLU A 63 -2.99 15.53 -15.77
N TYR A 64 -3.43 14.29 -15.94
CA TYR A 64 -2.93 13.14 -15.21
C TYR A 64 -1.85 12.45 -16.04
N ASP A 65 -0.64 12.43 -15.49
CA ASP A 65 0.49 11.65 -15.98
C ASP A 65 0.85 10.63 -14.88
N GLU A 66 0.76 9.34 -15.22
CA GLU A 66 1.07 8.23 -14.30
C GLU A 66 2.48 8.37 -13.72
N SER A 67 3.45 8.87 -14.50
CA SER A 67 4.83 9.07 -14.04
C SER A 67 4.94 10.13 -12.94
N LYS A 68 3.97 11.05 -12.86
CA LYS A 68 3.88 12.13 -11.87
C LYS A 68 2.81 11.87 -10.81
N LYS A 69 2.19 10.67 -10.78
CA LYS A 69 1.09 10.30 -9.87
C LYS A 69 1.36 10.71 -8.42
N LEU A 70 2.51 10.30 -7.87
CA LEU A 70 2.86 10.60 -6.47
C LEU A 70 3.17 12.08 -6.23
N GLU A 71 3.82 12.74 -7.18
CA GLU A 71 4.09 14.19 -7.09
C GLU A 71 2.77 14.98 -7.07
N LEU A 72 1.84 14.63 -7.97
CA LEU A 72 0.51 15.21 -8.04
C LEU A 72 -0.27 14.95 -6.75
N PHE A 73 -0.25 13.70 -6.26
CA PHE A 73 -0.89 13.34 -5.00
C PHE A 73 -0.35 14.18 -3.85
N ARG A 74 0.97 14.25 -3.69
CA ARG A 74 1.63 15.02 -2.63
C ARG A 74 1.30 16.50 -2.71
N ARG A 75 1.45 17.11 -3.89
CA ARG A 75 1.30 18.56 -4.04
C ARG A 75 -0.16 19.02 -3.97
N LYS A 76 -1.06 18.28 -4.61
CA LYS A 76 -2.45 18.71 -4.84
C LYS A 76 -3.45 18.06 -3.90
N ILE A 77 -3.28 16.78 -3.55
CA ILE A 77 -4.24 16.05 -2.72
C ILE A 77 -3.92 16.23 -1.24
N ILE A 78 -2.69 15.88 -0.84
CA ILE A 78 -2.29 15.92 0.58
C ILE A 78 -2.46 17.33 1.15
N THR A 79 -1.92 18.34 0.46
CA THR A 79 -2.02 19.74 0.87
C THR A 79 -3.47 20.23 0.96
N LYS A 80 -4.33 19.84 0.00
CA LYS A 80 -5.72 20.31 -0.07
C LYS A 80 -6.61 19.70 1.02
N TYR A 81 -6.42 18.41 1.28
CA TYR A 81 -7.28 17.67 2.20
C TYR A 81 -6.68 17.47 3.60
N GLY A 82 -5.47 17.99 3.84
CA GLY A 82 -4.79 17.85 5.12
C GLY A 82 -4.48 16.40 5.48
N LEU A 83 -4.17 15.56 4.48
CA LEU A 83 -3.75 14.18 4.71
C LEU A 83 -2.33 14.13 5.30
N ASP A 84 -1.97 13.01 5.94
CA ASP A 84 -0.61 12.82 6.44
C ASP A 84 0.39 12.72 5.26
N PRO A 85 1.42 13.59 5.18
CA PRO A 85 2.45 13.48 4.15
C PRO A 85 3.19 12.13 4.17
N LYS A 86 3.23 11.43 5.31
CA LYS A 86 3.82 10.10 5.46
C LYS A 86 3.12 9.02 4.64
N ILE A 87 1.94 9.28 4.08
CA ILE A 87 1.28 8.35 3.14
C ILE A 87 2.21 8.06 1.94
N VAL A 88 2.92 9.07 1.44
CA VAL A 88 3.84 8.89 0.29
C VAL A 88 5.07 8.08 0.70
N ASP A 89 5.63 8.35 1.88
CA ASP A 89 6.77 7.59 2.41
C ASP A 89 6.37 6.13 2.65
N PHE A 90 5.17 5.91 3.19
CA PHE A 90 4.59 4.59 3.40
C PHE A 90 4.38 3.83 2.08
N TYR A 91 3.78 4.48 1.07
CA TYR A 91 3.64 3.92 -0.27
C TYR A 91 5.00 3.50 -0.85
N ASN A 92 6.01 4.37 -0.74
CA ASN A 92 7.35 4.08 -1.23
C ASN A 92 8.02 2.94 -0.46
N ASP A 93 7.86 2.85 0.85
CA ASP A 93 8.40 1.73 1.64
C ASP A 93 7.79 0.39 1.21
N LEU A 94 6.47 0.33 0.98
CA LEU A 94 5.82 -0.87 0.44
C LEU A 94 6.36 -1.20 -0.95
N LYS A 95 6.44 -0.21 -1.85
CA LYS A 95 6.95 -0.39 -3.22
C LYS A 95 8.38 -0.90 -3.23
N ILE A 96 9.27 -0.28 -2.46
CA ILE A 96 10.68 -0.69 -2.35
C ILE A 96 10.77 -2.13 -1.82
N THR A 97 9.96 -2.51 -0.84
CA THR A 97 9.93 -3.89 -0.32
C THR A 97 9.61 -4.90 -1.44
N LEU A 98 8.61 -4.58 -2.27
CA LEU A 98 8.22 -5.43 -3.40
C LEU A 98 9.27 -5.45 -4.51
N GLU A 99 9.92 -4.33 -4.79
CA GLU A 99 11.01 -4.26 -5.77
C GLU A 99 12.23 -5.03 -5.30
N SER A 100 12.59 -4.95 -4.01
CA SER A 100 13.67 -5.75 -3.42
C SER A 100 13.36 -7.25 -3.53
N HIS A 101 12.11 -7.67 -3.26
CA HIS A 101 11.68 -9.06 -3.45
C HIS A 101 11.80 -9.51 -4.91
N ARG A 102 11.39 -8.67 -5.87
CA ARG A 102 11.46 -9.01 -7.31
C ARG A 102 12.89 -9.09 -7.85
N LYS A 103 13.80 -8.28 -7.28
CA LYS A 103 15.20 -8.16 -7.72
C LYS A 103 16.17 -8.98 -6.89
N SER A 104 15.72 -9.69 -5.86
CA SER A 104 16.60 -10.39 -4.93
C SER A 104 17.31 -11.55 -5.62
N GLY A 105 18.64 -11.58 -5.52
CA GLY A 105 19.43 -12.76 -5.88
C GLY A 105 19.27 -13.91 -4.89
N VAL A 106 18.93 -13.60 -3.62
CA VAL A 106 18.78 -14.60 -2.54
C VAL A 106 17.66 -14.20 -1.58
N GLU A 107 16.79 -15.16 -1.25
CA GLU A 107 15.74 -15.03 -0.24
C GLU A 107 15.79 -16.21 0.73
N PHE A 108 15.66 -15.93 2.03
CA PHE A 108 15.63 -16.99 3.03
C PHE A 108 14.82 -16.61 4.26
N THR A 109 14.39 -17.64 4.98
CA THR A 109 13.75 -17.50 6.28
C THR A 109 14.78 -17.74 7.38
N LYS A 110 14.87 -16.83 8.36
CA LYS A 110 15.72 -17.00 9.54
C LYS A 110 14.97 -16.57 10.80
N ARG A 111 14.77 -17.51 11.73
CA ARG A 111 14.06 -17.26 13.01
C ARG A 111 12.71 -16.56 12.80
N GLU A 112 11.88 -17.11 11.91
CA GLU A 112 10.53 -16.58 11.58
C GLU A 112 10.51 -15.21 10.89
N LYS A 113 11.68 -14.68 10.51
CA LYS A 113 11.80 -13.46 9.71
C LYS A 113 12.05 -13.81 8.26
N PHE A 114 11.39 -13.08 7.36
CA PHE A 114 11.68 -13.15 5.94
C PHE A 114 12.81 -12.18 5.62
N VAL A 115 13.92 -12.67 5.09
CA VAL A 115 15.09 -11.88 4.74
C VAL A 115 15.21 -11.81 3.23
N ILE A 116 15.21 -10.59 2.71
CA ILE A 116 15.37 -10.25 1.30
C ILE A 116 16.74 -9.59 1.17
N SER A 117 17.63 -10.18 0.38
CA SER A 117 18.89 -9.55 0.00
C SER A 117 18.75 -8.98 -1.40
N ASP A 118 19.00 -7.68 -1.57
CA ASP A 118 19.18 -7.14 -2.91
C ASP A 118 20.56 -7.53 -3.49
N ASN A 119 20.79 -7.17 -4.75
CA ASN A 119 22.04 -7.47 -5.47
C ASN A 119 23.26 -6.73 -4.90
N ASP A 120 23.03 -5.67 -4.13
CA ASP A 120 24.07 -4.91 -3.44
C ASP A 120 24.29 -5.43 -2.01
N TYR A 121 23.73 -6.61 -1.67
CA TYR A 121 23.77 -7.25 -0.36
C TYR A 121 23.15 -6.45 0.79
N ASN A 122 22.29 -5.46 0.50
CA ASN A 122 21.49 -4.82 1.53
C ASN A 122 20.39 -5.78 1.99
N LEU A 123 20.36 -6.04 3.29
CA LEU A 123 19.40 -6.96 3.89
C LEU A 123 18.16 -6.21 4.36
N LYS A 124 17.01 -6.48 3.73
CA LYS A 124 15.69 -6.07 4.24
C LYS A 124 15.06 -7.25 4.95
N THR A 125 14.69 -7.04 6.22
CA THR A 125 14.02 -8.07 7.03
C THR A 125 12.57 -7.68 7.24
N LEU A 126 11.67 -8.63 7.03
CA LEU A 126 10.23 -8.47 7.25
C LEU A 126 9.76 -9.45 8.33
N THR A 127 9.08 -8.92 9.34
CA THR A 127 8.51 -9.71 10.44
C THR A 127 6.99 -9.59 10.49
N TYR A 128 6.34 -10.52 11.19
CA TYR A 128 4.90 -10.48 11.41
C TYR A 128 4.44 -9.15 12.04
N ASP A 129 5.16 -8.67 13.06
CA ASP A 129 4.82 -7.41 13.74
C ASP A 129 4.98 -6.19 12.82
N ASP A 130 5.98 -6.20 11.94
CA ASP A 130 6.16 -5.13 10.95
C ASP A 130 4.98 -5.08 9.98
N VAL A 131 4.57 -6.25 9.46
CA VAL A 131 3.43 -6.35 8.55
C VAL A 131 2.12 -5.98 9.27
N LYS A 132 1.95 -6.38 10.53
CA LYS A 132 0.78 -6.01 11.34
C LYS A 132 0.66 -4.50 11.55
N LYS A 133 1.77 -3.81 11.85
CA LYS A 133 1.81 -2.35 11.95
C LYS A 133 1.49 -1.68 10.61
N LYS A 134 2.09 -2.18 9.52
CA LYS A 134 1.82 -1.68 8.16
C LYS A 134 0.36 -1.90 7.75
N HIS A 135 -0.24 -3.03 8.10
CA HIS A 135 -1.65 -3.34 7.83
C HIS A 135 -2.57 -2.34 8.53
N ALA A 136 -2.36 -2.09 9.84
CA ALA A 136 -3.14 -1.11 10.59
C ALA A 136 -3.05 0.28 9.96
N LEU A 137 -1.84 0.70 9.58
CA LEU A 137 -1.61 2.00 8.97
C LEU A 137 -2.27 2.12 7.59
N ALA A 138 -2.14 1.08 6.75
CA ALA A 138 -2.77 1.04 5.44
C ALA A 138 -4.29 1.18 5.54
N LYS A 139 -4.92 0.45 6.47
CA LYS A 139 -6.36 0.55 6.72
C LYS A 139 -6.77 1.98 7.06
N THR A 140 -6.06 2.63 7.99
CA THR A 140 -6.33 4.03 8.36
C THR A 140 -6.23 4.97 7.15
N TYR A 141 -5.18 4.86 6.34
CA TYR A 141 -5.01 5.75 5.18
C TYR A 141 -6.06 5.53 4.08
N VAL A 142 -6.40 4.28 3.79
CA VAL A 142 -7.46 3.94 2.83
C VAL A 142 -8.80 4.50 3.29
N GLU A 143 -9.15 4.30 4.57
CA GLU A 143 -10.39 4.83 5.15
C GLU A 143 -10.44 6.37 5.09
N GLN A 144 -9.35 7.06 5.44
CA GLN A 144 -9.27 8.51 5.35
C GLN A 144 -9.51 9.03 3.92
N MET A 145 -8.84 8.44 2.92
CA MET A 145 -8.98 8.85 1.52
C MET A 145 -10.42 8.66 1.02
N PHE A 146 -11.03 7.49 1.25
CA PHE A 146 -12.42 7.26 0.81
C PHE A 146 -13.47 8.05 1.60
N ASN A 147 -13.21 8.38 2.87
CA ASN A 147 -14.07 9.28 3.63
C ASN A 147 -14.06 10.69 3.07
N ILE A 148 -12.92 11.17 2.57
CA ILE A 148 -12.85 12.45 1.85
C ILE A 148 -13.70 12.37 0.59
N ILE A 149 -13.51 11.37 -0.27
CA ILE A 149 -14.28 11.24 -1.51
C ILE A 149 -15.79 11.22 -1.21
N LYS A 150 -16.22 10.42 -0.23
CA LYS A 150 -17.63 10.32 0.19
C LYS A 150 -18.19 11.64 0.71
N LYS A 151 -17.39 12.48 1.37
CA LYS A 151 -17.84 13.77 1.90
C LYS A 151 -18.19 14.78 0.79
N TYR A 152 -17.60 14.62 -0.38
CA TYR A 152 -17.74 15.54 -1.51
C TYR A 152 -18.46 14.92 -2.73
N GLU A 153 -18.89 13.66 -2.65
CA GLU A 153 -19.94 13.07 -3.51
C GLU A 153 -21.33 13.51 -3.06
#